data_AF-G2G4S2-F1
#
_entry.id   AF-G2G4S2-F1
#
_cell.length_a   1.000
_cell.length_b   1.000
_cell.length_c   1.000
_cell.angle_alpha   90.00
_cell.angle_beta   90.00
_cell.angle_gamma   90.00
#
_symmetry.space_group_name_H-M   'P 1'
#
loop_
_entity.id
_entity.type
_entity.pdbx_description
1 polymer ?
#
loop_
_entity_poly.entity_id
_entity_poly.type
_entity_poly.pdbx_seq_one_letter_code
_entity_poly.pdbx_strand_id
1 'polypeptide(L)'
;MIPAEVPDAPPLTYADSFDVPVLFRGGPARKPRRQWRTAKHTAWTGSDGFPAADGWYAPTTTWREIIKAATEVGRDVTPHLQNQPRYAHRELVARVSPLYAYLGAHPVTPRHPVDGAKGRRLTWNPVYAHGTERSAKVAAGYRLGMTMTEWACRSLLGLGQTEHLELGGPVPALLKTFKDPKKKLPDLWGRHETEKLYWLIEAKGGDVGLKKLREGWEQLAAGSQVLGAYAHRTVLVGASVRFEDDLFLTIDHELHPGLPPLAPAESSTGDEAVGPANLEDRLGDSDDALIGAARAQMLTYLALRSVPATQLRAVPVAADRSSRRRRSGLTTPLEDDPFTLAMRDEARGEAADTEQHILRAGLHARGLDDFLSCRIPGTEVHLGMSRRLFAACERLHEEDLAIARRTPGLRAEDQPPVD
;
A
#
# COMPACT_ATOMS: atom_id res chain seq x y z
N MET A 1 -24.89 -6.45 17.84
CA MET A 1 -23.86 -7.51 17.88
C MET A 1 -24.09 -8.40 16.68
N ILE A 2 -23.12 -8.49 15.77
CA ILE A 2 -23.16 -9.48 14.69
C ILE A 2 -22.78 -10.83 15.33
N PRO A 3 -23.55 -11.91 15.16
CA PRO A 3 -23.24 -13.21 15.74
C PRO A 3 -21.85 -13.71 15.30
N ALA A 4 -21.11 -14.33 16.21
CA ALA A 4 -19.78 -14.92 15.93
C ALA A 4 -19.85 -16.17 15.03
N GLU A 5 -21.03 -16.78 14.91
CA GLU A 5 -21.29 -17.97 14.11
C GLU A 5 -22.27 -17.61 12.99
N VAL A 6 -21.74 -17.06 11.91
CA VAL A 6 -22.42 -17.07 10.61
C VAL A 6 -21.69 -18.14 9.78
N PRO A 7 -22.42 -19.12 9.18
CA PRO A 7 -21.85 -20.03 8.19
C PRO A 7 -21.05 -19.23 7.16
N ASP A 8 -19.98 -19.79 6.59
CA ASP A 8 -19.14 -19.11 5.60
C ASP A 8 -20.03 -18.51 4.50
N ALA A 9 -20.36 -17.23 4.64
CA ALA A 9 -20.95 -16.47 3.58
C ALA A 9 -19.94 -16.56 2.43
N PRO A 10 -20.38 -16.82 1.18
CA PRO A 10 -19.47 -16.76 0.06
C PRO A 10 -18.68 -15.45 0.16
N PRO A 11 -17.34 -15.51 0.09
CA PRO A 11 -16.52 -14.32 0.24
C PRO A 11 -17.08 -13.24 -0.68
N LEU A 12 -17.28 -12.03 -0.13
CA LEU A 12 -17.80 -10.91 -0.91
C LEU A 12 -16.89 -10.74 -2.13
N THR A 13 -17.44 -11.06 -3.30
CA THR A 13 -16.80 -10.89 -4.60
C THR A 13 -16.86 -9.41 -4.94
N TYR A 14 -15.95 -8.64 -4.33
CA TYR A 14 -15.64 -7.32 -4.86
C TYR A 14 -14.84 -7.54 -6.13
N ALA A 15 -15.32 -7.02 -7.26
CA ALA A 15 -14.39 -6.77 -8.35
C ALA A 15 -13.30 -5.86 -7.75
N ASP A 16 -12.10 -6.42 -7.64
CA ASP A 16 -11.04 -5.85 -6.80
C ASP A 16 -10.19 -4.88 -7.59
N SER A 17 -10.34 -4.83 -8.92
CA SER A 17 -9.50 -4.01 -9.79
C SER A 17 -10.19 -2.75 -10.30
N PHE A 18 -9.42 -1.67 -10.40
CA PHE A 18 -9.87 -0.34 -10.82
C PHE A 18 -8.86 0.31 -11.75
N ASP A 19 -9.34 1.07 -12.73
CA ASP A 19 -8.53 1.94 -13.57
C ASP A 19 -8.41 3.30 -12.89
N VAL A 20 -7.20 3.81 -12.71
CA VAL A 20 -6.95 5.13 -12.11
C VAL A 20 -6.36 6.04 -13.17
N PRO A 21 -7.10 7.05 -13.68
CA PRO A 21 -6.54 8.06 -14.56
C PRO A 21 -5.43 8.85 -13.85
N VAL A 22 -4.25 8.93 -14.45
CA VAL A 22 -3.10 9.66 -13.91
C VAL A 22 -2.59 10.65 -14.95
N LEU A 23 -2.52 11.93 -14.58
CA LEU A 23 -1.79 12.95 -15.34
C LEU A 23 -0.37 13.04 -14.79
N PHE A 24 0.61 12.58 -15.56
CA PHE A 24 2.02 12.67 -15.23
C PHE A 24 2.66 13.82 -16.00
N ARG A 25 3.44 14.69 -15.32
CA ARG A 25 4.09 15.83 -15.96
C ARG A 25 5.27 16.43 -15.19
N GLY A 26 6.19 17.05 -15.93
CA GLY A 26 7.31 17.81 -15.37
C GLY A 26 6.91 19.20 -14.84
N GLY A 27 7.25 19.49 -13.58
CA GLY A 27 7.10 20.80 -12.95
C GLY A 27 5.69 21.14 -12.42
N PRO A 28 5.48 22.38 -11.94
CA PRO A 28 4.26 22.76 -11.22
C PRO A 28 3.00 22.81 -12.07
N ALA A 29 1.89 22.42 -11.43
CA ALA A 29 0.58 22.23 -12.04
C ALA A 29 -0.04 23.45 -12.77
N ARG A 30 -0.61 23.19 -13.96
CA ARG A 30 -1.79 23.91 -14.50
C ARG A 30 -3.08 23.13 -14.16
N LYS A 31 -4.23 23.81 -14.03
CA LYS A 31 -5.51 23.16 -13.65
C LYS A 31 -5.89 22.05 -14.67
N PRO A 32 -6.02 20.77 -14.26
CA PRO A 32 -6.61 19.75 -15.11
C PRO A 32 -8.10 20.06 -15.26
N ARG A 33 -8.56 20.45 -16.46
CA ARG A 33 -9.99 20.78 -16.70
C ARG A 33 -10.77 19.56 -17.17
N ARG A 34 -11.18 18.65 -16.29
CA ARG A 34 -11.96 17.43 -16.63
C ARG A 34 -11.39 16.62 -17.82
N GLN A 35 -10.13 16.86 -18.19
CA GLN A 35 -9.53 16.32 -19.41
C GLN A 35 -9.41 14.81 -19.33
N TRP A 36 -9.27 14.23 -18.13
CA TRP A 36 -9.29 12.79 -17.90
C TRP A 36 -10.53 12.07 -18.48
N ARG A 37 -11.67 12.75 -18.65
CA ARG A 37 -12.88 12.14 -19.24
C ARG A 37 -12.75 11.91 -20.76
N THR A 38 -11.98 12.77 -21.42
CA THR A 38 -11.87 12.83 -22.88
C THR A 38 -10.46 12.58 -23.39
N ALA A 39 -9.47 12.50 -22.50
CA ALA A 39 -8.09 12.28 -22.84
C ALA A 39 -7.92 10.89 -23.45
N LYS A 40 -7.00 10.80 -24.41
CA LYS A 40 -6.47 9.52 -24.86
C LYS A 40 -5.46 9.07 -23.82
N HIS A 41 -5.80 8.04 -23.06
CA HIS A 41 -4.89 7.46 -22.08
C HIS A 41 -3.89 6.53 -22.77
N THR A 42 -2.68 6.46 -22.23
CA THR A 42 -1.66 5.48 -22.58
C THR A 42 -1.49 4.47 -21.44
N ALA A 43 -0.99 3.28 -21.77
CA ALA A 43 -0.57 2.32 -20.76
C ALA A 43 0.60 2.91 -19.95
N TRP A 44 0.64 2.60 -18.65
CA TRP A 44 1.77 2.98 -17.80
C TRP A 44 2.94 2.04 -18.10
N THR A 45 3.76 2.39 -19.09
CA THR A 45 4.91 1.60 -19.55
C THR A 45 6.20 2.40 -19.37
N GLY A 46 7.16 1.86 -18.61
CA GLY A 46 8.48 2.45 -18.35
C GLY A 46 9.43 1.41 -17.77
N SER A 47 10.73 1.52 -18.09
CA SER A 47 11.78 0.60 -17.59
C SER A 47 12.12 0.83 -16.11
N ASP A 48 12.01 2.08 -15.66
CA ASP A 48 12.59 2.58 -14.41
C ASP A 48 11.55 3.25 -13.48
N GLY A 49 10.29 2.82 -13.55
CA GLY A 49 9.19 3.39 -12.76
C GLY A 49 8.58 4.66 -13.36
N PHE A 50 9.27 5.36 -14.26
CA PHE A 50 8.75 6.56 -14.93
C PHE A 50 8.22 6.29 -16.33
N PRO A 51 7.07 6.89 -16.72
CA PRO A 51 6.67 6.89 -18.11
C PRO A 51 7.60 7.79 -18.94
N ALA A 52 7.80 7.44 -20.21
CA ALA A 52 8.77 8.11 -21.09
C ALA A 52 8.41 9.57 -21.45
N ALA A 53 7.17 10.00 -21.23
CA ALA A 53 6.69 11.33 -21.59
C ALA A 53 5.58 11.83 -20.65
N ASP A 54 5.43 13.14 -20.60
CA ASP A 54 4.28 13.79 -19.98
C ASP A 54 2.98 13.37 -20.68
N GLY A 55 1.93 13.11 -19.92
CA GLY A 55 0.67 12.66 -20.51
C GLY A 55 -0.35 12.09 -19.54
N TRP A 56 -1.45 11.65 -20.12
CA TRP A 56 -2.53 10.95 -19.43
C TRP A 56 -2.33 9.44 -19.54
N TYR A 57 -2.31 8.77 -18.40
CA TYR A 57 -2.15 7.34 -18.28
C TYR A 57 -3.36 6.73 -17.55
N ALA A 58 -3.55 5.43 -17.70
CA ALA A 58 -4.58 4.67 -16.99
C ALA A 58 -4.02 3.39 -16.38
N PRO A 59 -3.13 3.48 -15.37
CA PRO A 59 -2.71 2.32 -14.60
C PRO A 59 -3.90 1.64 -13.92
N THR A 60 -3.80 0.33 -13.77
CA THR A 60 -4.75 -0.48 -12.99
C THR A 60 -4.21 -0.66 -11.58
N THR A 61 -5.10 -0.61 -10.59
CA THR A 61 -4.79 -0.98 -9.20
C THR A 61 -5.82 -1.94 -8.64
N THR A 62 -5.60 -2.45 -7.43
CA THR A 62 -6.58 -3.21 -6.67
C THR A 62 -6.97 -2.56 -5.34
N TRP A 63 -8.10 -2.98 -4.75
CA TRP A 63 -8.47 -2.52 -3.41
C TRP A 63 -7.42 -2.94 -2.39
N ARG A 64 -6.82 -4.11 -2.55
CA ARG A 64 -5.73 -4.59 -1.68
C ARG A 64 -4.48 -3.74 -1.78
N GLU A 65 -4.11 -3.28 -2.96
CA GLU A 65 -3.01 -2.32 -3.13
C GLU A 65 -3.32 -0.98 -2.44
N ILE A 66 -4.56 -0.49 -2.57
CA ILE A 66 -5.01 0.72 -1.87
C ILE A 66 -4.97 0.53 -0.36
N ILE A 67 -5.47 -0.59 0.17
CA ILE A 67 -5.43 -0.88 1.61
C ILE A 67 -3.99 -1.04 2.09
N LYS A 68 -3.14 -1.76 1.37
CA LYS A 68 -1.72 -1.91 1.70
C LYS A 68 -1.03 -0.55 1.79
N ALA A 69 -1.21 0.29 0.78
CA ALA A 69 -0.69 1.66 0.78
C ALA A 69 -1.23 2.48 1.96
N ALA A 70 -2.52 2.35 2.29
CA ALA A 70 -3.10 3.02 3.46
C ALA A 70 -2.48 2.55 4.78
N THR A 71 -2.10 1.28 4.90
CA THR A 71 -1.47 0.75 6.12
C THR A 71 0.01 1.10 6.24
N GLU A 72 0.72 1.24 5.13
CA GLU A 72 2.18 1.41 5.11
C GLU A 72 2.65 2.88 5.05
N VAL A 73 1.79 3.79 4.57
CA VAL A 73 2.14 5.20 4.35
C VAL A 73 2.66 5.90 5.61
N GLY A 74 3.81 6.58 5.47
CA GLY A 74 4.33 7.60 6.38
C GLY A 74 4.79 7.14 7.76
N ARG A 75 4.34 5.98 8.26
CA ARG A 75 4.77 5.43 9.55
C ARG A 75 4.52 3.93 9.58
N ASP A 76 5.56 3.18 9.91
CA ASP A 76 5.48 1.76 10.22
C ASP A 76 4.75 1.53 11.54
N VAL A 77 3.61 0.86 11.48
CA VAL A 77 2.80 0.51 12.65
C VAL A 77 3.16 -0.85 13.24
N THR A 78 4.02 -1.62 12.57
CA THR A 78 4.42 -2.98 12.97
C THR A 78 4.99 -3.04 14.39
N PRO A 79 5.90 -2.14 14.82
CA PRO A 79 6.43 -2.17 16.18
C PRO A 79 5.34 -1.99 17.25
N HIS A 80 4.29 -1.23 16.93
CA HIS A 80 3.20 -0.95 17.87
C HIS A 80 2.20 -2.10 18.00
N LEU A 81 2.13 -3.02 17.03
CA LEU A 81 1.21 -4.17 17.12
C LEU A 81 1.52 -5.07 18.33
N GLN A 82 2.79 -5.18 18.71
CA GLN A 82 3.22 -5.96 19.88
C GLN A 82 3.14 -5.15 21.16
N ASN A 83 3.74 -3.96 21.15
CA ASN A 83 3.96 -3.18 22.38
C ASN A 83 2.72 -2.38 22.79
N GLN A 84 1.90 -1.97 21.82
CA GLN A 84 0.74 -1.09 22.02
C GLN A 84 -0.44 -1.50 21.11
N PRO A 85 -0.95 -2.75 21.21
CA PRO A 85 -1.87 -3.33 20.23
C PRO A 85 -3.15 -2.50 20.03
N ARG A 86 -3.67 -1.88 21.11
CA ARG A 86 -4.86 -1.00 21.02
C ARG A 86 -4.60 0.27 20.22
N TYR A 87 -3.40 0.85 20.34
CA TYR A 87 -3.00 2.03 19.56
C TYR A 87 -2.84 1.66 18.09
N ALA A 88 -2.05 0.61 17.80
CA ALA A 88 -1.82 0.13 16.45
C ALA A 88 -3.13 -0.24 15.73
N HIS A 89 -4.04 -0.93 16.43
CA HIS A 89 -5.36 -1.26 15.91
C HIS A 89 -6.18 -0.01 15.57
N ARG A 90 -6.23 0.98 16.47
CA ARG A 90 -6.95 2.24 16.22
C ARG A 90 -6.35 3.02 15.05
N GLU A 91 -5.03 2.99 14.91
CA GLU A 91 -4.33 3.63 13.79
C GLU A 91 -4.67 2.96 12.46
N LEU A 92 -4.66 1.62 12.39
CA LEU A 92 -5.09 0.86 11.21
C LEU A 92 -6.54 1.14 10.84
N VAL A 93 -7.45 1.12 11.82
CA VAL A 93 -8.87 1.47 11.63
C VAL A 93 -9.01 2.91 11.11
N ALA A 94 -8.29 3.86 11.67
CA ALA A 94 -8.35 5.27 11.26
C ALA A 94 -7.81 5.50 9.83
N ARG A 95 -6.88 4.66 9.36
CA ARG A 95 -6.34 4.70 7.99
C ARG A 95 -7.31 4.07 6.99
N VAL A 96 -7.90 2.93 7.34
CA VAL A 96 -8.64 2.06 6.42
C VAL A 96 -10.13 2.35 6.37
N SER A 97 -10.78 2.54 7.53
CA SER A 97 -12.25 2.63 7.60
C SER A 97 -12.84 3.81 6.81
N PRO A 98 -12.24 5.01 6.76
CA PRO A 98 -12.75 6.09 5.90
C PRO A 98 -12.75 5.74 4.41
N LEU A 99 -11.78 4.95 3.93
CA LEU A 99 -11.71 4.55 2.53
C LEU A 99 -12.87 3.61 2.19
N TYR A 100 -13.12 2.58 3.01
CA TYR A 100 -14.28 1.69 2.85
C TYR A 100 -15.61 2.42 2.99
N ALA A 101 -15.71 3.33 3.96
CA ALA A 101 -16.96 4.02 4.25
C ALA A 101 -17.39 4.96 3.14
N TYR A 102 -16.43 5.53 2.39
CA TYR A 102 -16.69 6.66 1.49
C TYR A 102 -16.35 6.41 0.03
N LEU A 103 -15.39 5.54 -0.30
CA LEU A 103 -15.12 5.20 -1.69
C LEU A 103 -16.12 4.17 -2.19
N GLY A 104 -16.70 4.46 -3.34
CA GLY A 104 -17.46 3.51 -4.15
C GLY A 104 -16.71 3.22 -5.45
N ALA A 105 -17.23 2.25 -6.19
CA ALA A 105 -16.76 1.93 -7.52
C ALA A 105 -17.95 1.79 -8.48
N HIS A 106 -17.78 2.20 -9.72
CA HIS A 106 -18.78 2.03 -10.77
C HIS A 106 -18.14 1.58 -12.08
N PRO A 107 -18.89 0.87 -12.94
CA PRO A 107 -18.42 0.55 -14.27
C PRO A 107 -18.28 1.82 -15.11
N VAL A 108 -17.34 1.78 -16.05
CA VAL A 108 -17.13 2.82 -17.05
C VAL A 108 -16.80 2.20 -18.39
N THR A 109 -17.24 2.87 -19.46
CA THR A 109 -16.82 2.58 -20.83
C THR A 109 -15.98 3.76 -21.32
N PRO A 110 -14.63 3.66 -21.25
CA PRO A 110 -13.77 4.75 -21.69
C PRO A 110 -13.97 5.04 -23.19
N ARG A 111 -14.00 6.31 -23.56
CA ARG A 111 -14.04 6.72 -24.99
C ARG A 111 -12.84 6.19 -25.78
N HIS A 112 -11.70 6.10 -25.11
CA HIS A 112 -10.47 5.52 -25.63
C HIS A 112 -10.02 4.42 -24.66
N PRO A 113 -10.45 3.16 -24.90
CA PRO A 113 -10.01 2.03 -24.10
C PRO A 113 -8.49 1.87 -24.20
N VAL A 114 -7.86 1.51 -23.09
CA VAL A 114 -6.46 1.12 -23.04
C VAL A 114 -6.43 -0.40 -22.85
N ASP A 115 -5.55 -1.07 -23.56
CA ASP A 115 -5.37 -2.52 -23.40
C ASP A 115 -5.05 -2.85 -21.94
N GLY A 116 -5.75 -3.84 -21.38
CA GLY A 116 -5.61 -4.26 -19.98
C GLY A 116 -6.49 -3.51 -18.97
N ALA A 117 -7.20 -2.44 -19.38
CA ALA A 117 -8.15 -1.74 -18.52
C ALA A 117 -9.29 -2.66 -18.04
N LYS A 118 -9.77 -2.42 -16.83
CA LYS A 118 -10.77 -3.25 -16.14
C LYS A 118 -12.20 -2.73 -16.29
N GLY A 119 -12.36 -1.49 -16.77
CA GLY A 119 -13.66 -0.88 -17.03
C GLY A 119 -14.36 -0.45 -15.75
N ARG A 120 -13.62 -0.12 -14.69
CA ARG A 120 -14.17 0.32 -13.39
C ARG A 120 -13.35 1.45 -12.81
N ARG A 121 -14.03 2.41 -12.18
CA ARG A 121 -13.38 3.56 -11.55
C ARG A 121 -13.92 3.81 -10.15
N LEU A 122 -13.08 4.46 -9.35
CA LEU A 122 -13.39 4.85 -7.98
C LEU A 122 -14.07 6.23 -7.95
N THR A 123 -15.00 6.43 -7.02
CA THR A 123 -15.72 7.69 -6.78
C THR A 123 -16.00 7.86 -5.30
N TRP A 124 -16.34 9.07 -4.85
CA TRP A 124 -17.04 9.21 -3.57
C TRP A 124 -18.47 8.68 -3.67
N ASN A 125 -18.91 7.98 -2.63
CA ASN A 125 -20.27 7.48 -2.51
C ASN A 125 -21.25 8.58 -2.01
N PRO A 126 -22.58 8.32 -2.03
CA PRO A 126 -23.57 9.29 -1.57
C PRO A 126 -23.46 9.64 -0.07
N VAL A 127 -22.98 8.71 0.76
CA VAL A 127 -22.78 8.95 2.20
C VAL A 127 -21.73 10.04 2.40
N TYR A 128 -20.60 9.96 1.69
CA TYR A 128 -19.58 11.00 1.71
C TYR A 128 -20.19 12.36 1.35
N ALA A 129 -20.97 12.43 0.28
CA ALA A 129 -21.50 13.72 -0.20
C ALA A 129 -22.56 14.32 0.73
N HIS A 130 -23.52 13.52 1.18
CA HIS A 130 -24.74 14.01 1.83
C HIS A 130 -24.83 13.70 3.33
N GLY A 131 -24.19 12.61 3.79
CA GLY A 131 -24.26 12.14 5.17
C GLY A 131 -23.07 12.52 6.05
N THR A 132 -21.96 12.98 5.46
CA THR A 132 -20.71 13.20 6.20
C THR A 132 -20.48 14.66 6.56
N GLU A 133 -20.14 14.89 7.83
CA GLU A 133 -19.71 16.20 8.34
C GLU A 133 -18.44 16.71 7.65
N ARG A 134 -18.25 18.04 7.68
CA ARG A 134 -17.11 18.70 7.01
C ARG A 134 -15.75 18.21 7.54
N SER A 135 -15.62 18.01 8.84
CA SER A 135 -14.41 17.49 9.49
C SER A 135 -14.04 16.09 8.97
N ALA A 136 -15.02 15.18 8.92
CA ALA A 136 -14.84 13.84 8.40
C ALA A 136 -14.55 13.82 6.89
N LYS A 137 -15.15 14.72 6.10
CA LYS A 137 -14.81 14.90 4.67
C LYS A 137 -13.35 15.32 4.46
N VAL A 138 -12.84 16.24 5.29
CA VAL A 138 -11.45 16.69 5.24
C VAL A 138 -10.50 15.55 5.64
N ALA A 139 -10.81 14.83 6.72
CA ALA A 139 -10.02 13.68 7.16
C ALA A 139 -9.98 12.57 6.09
N ALA A 140 -11.12 12.22 5.50
CA ALA A 140 -11.19 11.24 4.42
C ALA A 140 -10.42 11.68 3.17
N GLY A 141 -10.50 12.97 2.80
CA GLY A 141 -9.70 13.54 1.72
C GLY A 141 -8.20 13.45 2.00
N TYR A 142 -7.76 13.79 3.22
CA TYR A 142 -6.36 13.64 3.64
C TYR A 142 -5.90 12.18 3.57
N ARG A 143 -6.67 11.24 4.13
CA ARG A 143 -6.33 9.80 4.09
C ARG A 143 -6.23 9.29 2.66
N LEU A 144 -7.16 9.65 1.80
CA LEU A 144 -7.09 9.31 0.38
C LEU A 144 -5.83 9.88 -0.27
N GLY A 145 -5.49 11.14 0.00
CA GLY A 145 -4.27 11.78 -0.50
C GLY A 145 -3.02 10.99 -0.13
N MET A 146 -2.83 10.71 1.15
CA MET A 146 -1.70 9.93 1.66
C MET A 146 -1.64 8.53 1.03
N THR A 147 -2.77 7.80 1.02
CA THR A 147 -2.85 6.45 0.47
C THR A 147 -2.52 6.39 -1.02
N MET A 148 -3.11 7.28 -1.83
CA MET A 148 -2.88 7.26 -3.27
C MET A 148 -1.48 7.78 -3.63
N THR A 149 -0.88 8.60 -2.78
CA THR A 149 0.53 9.03 -2.89
C THR A 149 1.46 7.86 -2.65
N GLU A 150 1.27 7.11 -1.55
CA GLU A 150 2.05 5.91 -1.26
C GLU A 150 1.92 4.87 -2.38
N TRP A 151 0.70 4.62 -2.85
CA TRP A 151 0.46 3.73 -3.98
C TRP A 151 1.19 4.21 -5.24
N ALA A 152 1.06 5.48 -5.63
CA ALA A 152 1.71 6.00 -6.83
C ALA A 152 3.24 5.92 -6.72
N CYS A 153 3.81 6.37 -5.61
CA CYS A 153 5.25 6.35 -5.40
C CYS A 153 5.82 4.93 -5.41
N ARG A 154 5.17 3.97 -4.75
CA ARG A 154 5.71 2.61 -4.60
C ARG A 154 5.34 1.68 -5.73
N SER A 155 4.06 1.66 -6.10
CA SER A 155 3.53 0.70 -7.08
C SER A 155 3.76 1.15 -8.52
N LEU A 156 3.76 2.46 -8.80
CA LEU A 156 3.98 2.96 -10.16
C LEU A 156 5.42 3.40 -10.39
N LEU A 157 5.97 4.13 -9.42
CA LEU A 157 7.23 4.84 -9.59
C LEU A 157 8.44 4.12 -8.97
N GLY A 158 8.27 3.00 -8.27
CA GLY A 158 9.39 2.17 -7.79
C GLY A 158 10.09 2.67 -6.51
N LEU A 159 9.47 3.58 -5.76
CA LEU A 159 9.99 4.03 -4.46
C LEU A 159 9.90 2.91 -3.40
N GLY A 160 10.84 2.91 -2.45
CA GLY A 160 10.72 2.16 -1.19
C GLY A 160 9.61 2.69 -0.28
N GLN A 161 9.57 2.23 0.98
CA GLN A 161 8.60 2.71 1.96
C GLN A 161 8.77 4.21 2.22
N THR A 162 7.66 4.97 2.28
CA THR A 162 7.71 6.39 2.65
C THR A 162 7.65 6.59 4.16
N GLU A 163 8.27 7.67 4.60
CA GLU A 163 8.24 8.12 5.99
C GLU A 163 7.76 9.56 6.08
N HIS A 164 7.08 9.90 7.17
CA HIS A 164 6.74 11.27 7.47
C HIS A 164 8.00 12.11 7.64
N LEU A 165 8.08 13.21 6.90
CA LEU A 165 9.27 14.09 6.93
C LEU A 165 9.53 14.65 8.33
N GLU A 166 8.47 14.92 9.08
CA GLU A 166 8.52 15.37 10.49
C GLU A 166 9.16 14.35 11.45
N LEU A 167 9.42 13.11 11.04
CA LEU A 167 10.13 12.14 11.88
C LEU A 167 11.64 12.37 11.94
N GLY A 168 12.17 13.24 11.06
CA GLY A 168 13.58 13.64 11.07
C GLY A 168 14.19 13.79 9.68
N GLY A 169 13.48 13.34 8.64
CA GLY A 169 13.90 13.45 7.25
C GLY A 169 15.14 12.62 6.89
N PRO A 170 15.62 12.73 5.64
CA PRO A 170 16.67 11.87 5.09
C PRO A 170 18.07 12.08 5.67
N VAL A 171 18.30 13.19 6.38
CA VAL A 171 19.65 13.65 6.77
C VAL A 171 19.66 13.98 8.26
N PRO A 172 20.37 13.21 9.10
CA PRO A 172 20.39 13.41 10.55
C PRO A 172 20.83 14.82 10.99
N ALA A 173 21.78 15.43 10.27
CA ALA A 173 22.24 16.79 10.55
C ALA A 173 21.15 17.87 10.35
N LEU A 174 20.09 17.56 9.60
CA LEU A 174 18.96 18.46 9.29
C LEU A 174 17.71 18.15 10.13
N LEU A 175 17.78 17.20 11.05
CA LEU A 175 16.63 16.69 11.83
C LEU A 175 15.83 17.81 12.53
N LYS A 176 16.50 18.76 13.18
CA LYS A 176 15.83 19.89 13.85
C LYS A 176 15.08 20.80 12.88
N THR A 177 15.58 20.91 11.66
CA THR A 177 14.97 21.74 10.61
C THR A 177 13.71 21.08 10.05
N PHE A 178 13.73 19.75 9.88
CA PHE A 178 12.56 18.99 9.42
C PHE A 178 11.46 18.87 10.48
N LYS A 179 11.84 18.86 11.76
CA LYS A 179 10.91 18.82 12.90
C LYS A 179 10.29 20.18 13.27
N ASP A 180 10.67 21.27 12.61
CA ASP A 180 10.16 22.61 12.96
C ASP A 180 8.68 22.76 12.57
N PRO A 181 7.74 22.80 13.54
CA PRO A 181 6.30 22.86 13.24
C PRO A 181 5.88 24.20 12.62
N LYS A 182 6.75 25.22 12.63
CA LYS A 182 6.47 26.51 11.98
C LYS A 182 6.73 26.46 10.49
N LYS A 183 7.52 25.50 10.02
CA LYS A 183 7.83 25.33 8.60
C LYS A 183 6.74 24.49 7.94
N LYS A 184 6.18 25.01 6.86
CA LYS A 184 5.29 24.25 5.99
C LYS A 184 6.15 23.43 5.04
N LEU A 185 6.51 22.23 5.48
CA LEU A 185 7.33 21.29 4.73
C LEU A 185 6.45 20.23 4.04
N PRO A 186 7.04 19.41 3.15
CA PRO A 186 6.35 18.29 2.53
C PRO A 186 5.92 17.24 3.54
N ASP A 187 4.85 16.50 3.24
CA ASP A 187 4.31 15.47 4.12
C ASP A 187 5.27 14.28 4.35
N LEU A 188 5.95 13.85 3.28
CA LEU A 188 6.64 12.57 3.19
C LEU A 188 8.05 12.71 2.59
N TRP A 189 8.88 11.70 2.86
CA TRP A 189 10.11 11.46 2.14
C TRP A 189 10.36 9.97 1.93
N GLY A 190 11.30 9.65 1.05
CA GLY A 190 11.79 8.29 0.85
C GLY A 190 13.10 8.29 0.06
N ARG A 191 13.68 7.11 -0.12
CA ARG A 191 14.86 6.89 -0.96
C ARG A 191 14.47 6.02 -2.15
N HIS A 192 14.91 6.44 -3.33
CA HIS A 192 14.70 5.67 -4.55
C HIS A 192 15.99 4.97 -4.93
N GLU A 193 16.01 3.64 -4.84
CA GLU A 193 17.25 2.86 -5.01
C GLU A 193 17.78 2.91 -6.45
N THR A 194 16.92 2.78 -7.46
CA THR A 194 17.35 2.82 -8.87
C THR A 194 17.92 4.19 -9.26
N GLU A 195 17.21 5.28 -8.94
CA GLU A 195 17.70 6.65 -9.20
C GLU A 195 18.86 7.05 -8.27
N LYS A 196 19.03 6.37 -7.13
CA LYS A 196 19.95 6.77 -6.05
C LYS A 196 19.73 8.22 -5.61
N LEU A 197 18.47 8.59 -5.36
CA LEU A 197 18.05 9.94 -4.96
C LEU A 197 17.15 9.92 -3.73
N TYR A 198 17.20 11.01 -2.95
CA TYR A 198 16.13 11.30 -2.00
C TYR A 198 14.90 11.81 -2.73
N TRP A 199 13.72 11.44 -2.23
CA TRP A 199 12.46 11.96 -2.72
C TRP A 199 11.78 12.75 -1.62
N LEU A 200 11.39 13.99 -1.92
CA LEU A 200 10.50 14.81 -1.10
C LEU A 200 9.11 14.75 -1.72
N ILE A 201 8.12 14.38 -0.93
CA ILE A 201 6.82 13.97 -1.44
C ILE A 201 5.72 14.74 -0.70
N GLU A 202 4.82 15.33 -1.46
CA GLU A 202 3.66 16.05 -0.93
C GLU A 202 2.37 15.39 -1.42
N ALA A 203 1.43 15.18 -0.49
CA ALA A 203 0.17 14.50 -0.75
C ALA A 203 -1.03 15.46 -0.62
N LYS A 204 -1.79 15.63 -1.70
CA LYS A 204 -3.08 16.36 -1.65
C LYS A 204 -4.23 15.42 -1.97
N GLY A 205 -5.31 15.47 -1.20
CA GLY A 205 -6.48 14.64 -1.45
C GLY A 205 -7.84 15.33 -1.30
N GLY A 206 -8.88 14.69 -1.84
CA GLY A 206 -10.27 15.17 -1.85
C GLY A 206 -10.59 16.00 -3.09
N ASP A 207 -11.30 17.12 -2.96
CA ASP A 207 -11.45 18.08 -4.06
C ASP A 207 -10.16 18.91 -4.20
N VAL A 208 -9.25 18.44 -5.06
CA VAL A 208 -7.92 19.03 -5.26
C VAL A 208 -7.96 20.00 -6.44
N GLY A 209 -8.11 21.29 -6.11
CA GLY A 209 -8.01 22.39 -7.08
C GLY A 209 -6.59 22.93 -7.25
N LEU A 210 -6.41 23.81 -8.24
CA LEU A 210 -5.12 24.46 -8.55
C LEU A 210 -4.47 25.14 -7.34
N LYS A 211 -5.27 25.78 -6.46
CA LYS A 211 -4.76 26.43 -5.25
C LYS A 211 -4.03 25.42 -4.34
N LYS A 212 -4.65 24.27 -4.05
CA LYS A 212 -4.05 23.23 -3.21
C LYS A 212 -2.79 22.63 -3.83
N LEU A 213 -2.77 22.48 -5.17
CA LEU A 213 -1.58 22.01 -5.88
C LEU A 213 -0.43 23.00 -5.77
N ARG A 214 -0.70 24.30 -5.90
CA ARG A 214 0.31 25.36 -5.71
C ARG A 214 0.83 25.39 -4.27
N GLU A 215 -0.05 25.31 -3.29
CA GLU A 215 0.34 25.21 -1.87
C GLU A 215 1.24 23.99 -1.61
N GLY A 216 0.91 22.83 -2.20
CA GLY A 216 1.76 21.65 -2.12
C GLY A 216 3.12 21.83 -2.79
N TRP A 217 3.16 22.50 -3.94
CA TRP A 217 4.41 22.82 -4.62
C TRP A 217 5.28 23.79 -3.83
N GLU A 218 4.67 24.77 -3.15
CA GLU A 218 5.37 25.69 -2.24
C GLU A 218 5.98 24.94 -1.05
N GLN A 219 5.28 23.94 -0.50
CA GLN A 219 5.84 23.05 0.54
C GLN A 219 7.05 22.27 0.02
N LEU A 220 6.96 21.70 -1.19
CA LEU A 220 8.08 21.01 -1.84
C LEU A 220 9.27 21.94 -2.08
N ALA A 221 9.04 23.16 -2.55
CA ALA A 221 10.09 24.15 -2.71
C ALA A 221 10.76 24.49 -1.37
N ALA A 222 9.99 24.62 -0.29
CA ALA A 222 10.54 24.84 1.06
C ALA A 222 11.37 23.65 1.56
N GLY A 223 10.89 22.41 1.35
CA GLY A 223 11.65 21.20 1.67
C GLY A 223 12.94 21.08 0.85
N SER A 224 12.86 21.39 -0.44
CA SER A 224 14.00 21.39 -1.38
C SER A 224 15.09 22.38 -0.94
N GLN A 225 14.72 23.56 -0.45
CA GLN A 225 15.67 24.52 0.13
C GLN A 225 16.40 23.96 1.36
N VAL A 226 15.72 23.17 2.19
CA VAL A 226 16.35 22.53 3.36
C VAL A 226 17.35 21.45 2.91
N LEU A 227 16.97 20.63 1.93
CA LEU A 227 17.78 19.52 1.44
C LEU A 227 18.90 19.97 0.47
N GLY A 228 18.92 21.25 0.07
CA GLY A 228 19.52 21.79 -1.17
C GLY A 228 20.96 21.42 -1.54
N ALA A 229 21.76 20.86 -0.63
CA ALA A 229 23.07 20.30 -0.97
C ALA A 229 22.98 18.92 -1.66
N TYR A 230 21.89 18.17 -1.44
CA TYR A 230 21.73 16.81 -1.92
C TYR A 230 20.85 16.74 -3.16
N ALA A 231 21.18 15.83 -4.06
CA ALA A 231 20.38 15.46 -5.20
C ALA A 231 19.08 14.82 -4.72
N HIS A 232 17.97 15.32 -5.24
CA HIS A 232 16.66 14.84 -4.83
C HIS A 232 15.61 15.09 -5.91
N ARG A 233 14.51 14.37 -5.81
CA ARG A 233 13.31 14.60 -6.61
C ARG A 233 12.22 15.16 -5.72
N THR A 234 11.52 16.17 -6.20
CA THR A 234 10.25 16.59 -5.61
C THR A 234 9.11 15.92 -6.36
N VAL A 235 8.12 15.41 -5.63
CA VAL A 235 6.94 14.74 -6.19
C VAL A 235 5.70 15.24 -5.47
N LEU A 236 4.78 15.87 -6.21
CA LEU A 236 3.46 16.25 -5.72
C LEU A 236 2.42 15.30 -6.31
N VAL A 237 1.71 14.60 -5.44
CA VAL A 237 0.58 13.75 -5.85
C VAL A 237 -0.74 14.41 -5.43
N GLY A 238 -1.60 14.68 -6.42
CA GLY A 238 -2.93 15.22 -6.22
C GLY A 238 -4.01 14.18 -6.47
N ALA A 239 -4.52 13.54 -5.43
CA ALA A 239 -5.63 12.60 -5.48
C ALA A 239 -6.98 13.31 -5.47
N SER A 240 -7.47 13.64 -6.67
CA SER A 240 -8.68 14.44 -6.84
C SER A 240 -9.91 13.59 -7.09
N VAL A 241 -10.96 13.80 -6.28
CA VAL A 241 -12.25 13.12 -6.43
C VAL A 241 -13.36 14.01 -5.89
N ARG A 242 -14.50 14.05 -6.60
CA ARG A 242 -15.72 14.75 -6.19
C ARG A 242 -16.89 13.77 -6.26
N PHE A 243 -18.00 14.12 -5.63
CA PHE A 243 -19.22 13.34 -5.81
C PHE A 243 -19.63 13.35 -7.29
N GLU A 244 -20.02 12.18 -7.83
CA GLU A 244 -20.33 11.97 -9.26
C GLU A 244 -19.16 12.21 -10.24
N ASP A 245 -17.93 12.33 -9.74
CA ASP A 245 -16.71 12.40 -10.54
C ASP A 245 -15.79 11.25 -10.14
N ASP A 246 -15.13 10.66 -11.15
CA ASP A 246 -14.12 9.63 -10.93
C ASP A 246 -12.89 10.21 -10.21
N LEU A 247 -12.29 9.40 -9.35
CA LEU A 247 -10.94 9.63 -8.83
C LEU A 247 -9.95 9.69 -9.98
N PHE A 248 -9.12 10.73 -9.99
CA PHE A 248 -7.94 10.82 -10.84
C PHE A 248 -6.77 11.38 -10.04
N LEU A 249 -5.55 11.06 -10.47
CA LEU A 249 -4.33 11.59 -9.88
C LEU A 249 -3.66 12.61 -10.81
N THR A 250 -3.00 13.60 -10.22
CA THR A 250 -1.91 14.32 -10.86
C THR A 250 -0.61 13.92 -10.19
N ILE A 251 0.45 13.70 -10.96
CA ILE A 251 1.82 13.51 -10.48
C ILE A 251 2.65 14.59 -11.17
N ASP A 252 3.01 15.60 -10.39
CA ASP A 252 3.90 16.68 -10.76
C ASP A 252 5.27 16.38 -10.14
N HIS A 253 6.35 16.41 -10.93
CA HIS A 253 7.68 16.10 -10.40
C HIS A 253 8.76 17.02 -10.96
N GLU A 254 9.83 17.21 -10.18
CA GLU A 254 11.02 17.96 -10.61
C GLU A 254 12.28 17.30 -10.05
N LEU A 255 13.34 17.23 -10.88
CA LEU A 255 14.63 16.70 -10.48
C LEU A 255 15.56 17.84 -10.10
N HIS A 256 16.16 17.74 -8.91
CA HIS A 256 17.12 18.72 -8.40
C HIS A 256 18.51 18.06 -8.33
N PRO A 257 19.51 18.58 -9.09
CA PRO A 257 20.87 18.08 -9.03
C PRO A 257 21.53 18.44 -7.68
N GLY A 258 22.50 17.65 -7.25
CA GLY A 258 23.22 17.88 -6.00
C GLY A 258 24.17 16.72 -5.66
N LEU A 259 24.61 16.66 -4.40
CA LEU A 259 25.40 15.54 -3.90
C LEU A 259 24.54 14.27 -3.77
N PRO A 260 25.07 13.08 -4.06
CA PRO A 260 24.30 11.86 -3.90
C PRO A 260 23.80 11.69 -2.45
N PRO A 261 22.73 10.91 -2.22
CA PRO A 261 22.30 10.51 -0.88
C PRO A 261 23.46 9.97 -0.06
N LEU A 262 23.40 10.21 1.25
CA LEU A 262 24.36 9.62 2.17
C LEU A 262 24.31 8.10 2.04
N ALA A 263 25.48 7.46 2.02
CA ALA A 263 25.55 6.02 2.04
C ALA A 263 24.83 5.51 3.30
N PRO A 264 23.95 4.49 3.18
CA PRO A 264 23.44 3.83 4.35
C PRO A 264 24.62 3.21 5.12
N ALA A 265 24.52 3.12 6.44
CA ALA A 265 25.43 2.27 7.20
C ALA A 265 25.37 0.85 6.58
N GLU A 266 26.52 0.32 6.20
CA GLU A 266 26.73 -0.72 5.19
C GLU A 266 25.64 -1.81 5.07
N SER A 267 25.07 -1.93 3.86
CA SER A 267 24.84 -3.23 3.22
C SER A 267 24.99 -3.05 1.71
N SER A 268 26.05 -3.62 1.15
CA SER A 268 26.38 -3.61 -0.26
C SER A 268 25.67 -4.75 -0.98
N THR A 269 24.97 -4.48 -2.08
CA THR A 269 25.18 -5.13 -3.39
C THR A 269 24.29 -4.43 -4.43
N GLY A 270 24.83 -4.18 -5.63
CA GLY A 270 24.06 -3.71 -6.77
C GLY A 270 23.79 -4.84 -7.75
N ASP A 271 22.69 -4.74 -8.50
CA ASP A 271 22.61 -5.28 -9.85
C ASP A 271 21.53 -4.59 -10.71
N GLU A 272 21.70 -4.68 -12.02
CA GLU A 272 20.95 -3.96 -13.07
C GLU A 272 19.49 -4.42 -13.26
N ALA A 273 18.57 -3.46 -13.46
CA ALA A 273 17.14 -3.72 -13.66
C ALA A 273 16.77 -3.96 -15.14
N VAL A 274 16.09 -5.07 -15.44
CA VAL A 274 15.52 -5.39 -16.76
C VAL A 274 13.98 -5.32 -16.71
N GLY A 275 13.37 -4.60 -17.67
CA GLY A 275 12.05 -4.84 -18.29
C GLY A 275 10.75 -4.83 -17.44
N PRO A 276 9.57 -4.57 -18.07
CA PRO A 276 8.30 -4.44 -17.36
C PRO A 276 7.73 -5.83 -17.01
N ALA A 277 8.16 -6.36 -15.87
CA ALA A 277 7.61 -7.56 -15.25
C ALA A 277 7.00 -7.21 -13.88
N ASN A 278 6.14 -8.09 -13.37
CA ASN A 278 5.44 -7.93 -12.09
C ASN A 278 6.39 -7.53 -10.96
N LEU A 279 5.94 -6.68 -10.04
CA LEU A 279 6.72 -6.28 -8.84
C LEU A 279 7.15 -7.50 -7.98
N GLU A 280 6.44 -8.63 -8.07
CA GLU A 280 6.84 -9.93 -7.46
C GLU A 280 8.13 -10.50 -8.07
N ASP A 281 8.33 -10.36 -9.37
CA ASP A 281 9.52 -10.84 -10.07
C ASP A 281 10.76 -9.96 -9.76
N ARG A 282 10.52 -8.74 -9.24
CA ARG A 282 11.54 -7.75 -8.85
C ARG A 282 11.78 -7.64 -7.34
N LEU A 283 11.10 -8.43 -6.50
CA LEU A 283 11.37 -8.44 -5.05
C LEU A 283 12.81 -8.84 -4.72
N GLY A 284 13.47 -9.59 -5.62
CA GLY A 284 14.88 -9.95 -5.51
C GLY A 284 15.86 -8.87 -5.99
N ASP A 285 15.37 -7.80 -6.63
CA ASP A 285 16.21 -6.76 -7.24
C ASP A 285 16.41 -5.55 -6.31
N SER A 286 15.76 -5.53 -5.14
CA SER A 286 15.84 -4.45 -4.15
C SER A 286 15.69 -4.97 -2.73
N ASP A 287 16.75 -4.81 -1.92
CA ASP A 287 16.76 -5.18 -0.50
C ASP A 287 15.65 -4.45 0.28
N ASP A 288 15.39 -3.17 -0.01
CA ASP A 288 14.31 -2.41 0.64
C ASP A 288 12.92 -2.94 0.25
N ALA A 289 12.72 -3.35 -1.00
CA ALA A 289 11.48 -3.97 -1.43
C ALA A 289 11.28 -5.33 -0.73
N LEU A 290 12.35 -6.11 -0.58
CA LEU A 290 12.35 -7.39 0.13
C LEU A 290 12.07 -7.20 1.62
N ILE A 291 12.74 -6.25 2.28
CA ILE A 291 12.52 -5.90 3.69
C ILE A 291 11.10 -5.38 3.88
N GLY A 292 10.62 -4.51 2.99
CA GLY A 292 9.24 -4.01 3.01
C GLY A 292 8.21 -5.14 2.87
N ALA A 293 8.46 -6.10 1.99
CA ALA A 293 7.62 -7.29 1.85
C ALA A 293 7.65 -8.17 3.11
N ALA A 294 8.83 -8.41 3.69
CA ALA A 294 8.98 -9.15 4.93
C ALA A 294 8.26 -8.45 6.10
N ARG A 295 8.37 -7.12 6.22
CA ARG A 295 7.63 -6.32 7.21
C ARG A 295 6.12 -6.44 7.01
N ALA A 296 5.63 -6.36 5.77
CA ALA A 296 4.21 -6.53 5.47
C ALA A 296 3.68 -7.93 5.86
N GLN A 297 4.49 -8.98 5.64
CA GLN A 297 4.16 -10.32 6.12
C GLN A 297 4.19 -10.40 7.65
N MET A 298 5.20 -9.83 8.31
CA MET A 298 5.26 -9.77 9.77
C MET A 298 4.08 -8.99 10.37
N LEU A 299 3.65 -7.88 9.75
CA LEU A 299 2.46 -7.14 10.13
C LEU A 299 1.21 -8.04 10.07
N THR A 300 1.07 -8.83 9.00
CA THR A 300 -0.01 -9.79 8.84
C THR A 300 0.03 -10.87 9.94
N TYR A 301 1.22 -11.45 10.20
CA TYR A 301 1.41 -12.42 11.28
C TYR A 301 1.01 -11.84 12.65
N LEU A 302 1.49 -10.64 12.99
CA LEU A 302 1.22 -10.01 14.28
C LEU A 302 -0.26 -9.66 14.44
N ALA A 303 -0.92 -9.23 13.37
CA ALA A 303 -2.36 -9.01 13.36
C ALA A 303 -3.12 -10.32 13.61
N LEU A 304 -2.78 -11.40 12.90
CA LEU A 304 -3.40 -12.72 13.09
C LEU A 304 -3.18 -13.26 14.52
N ARG A 305 -1.96 -13.14 15.05
CA ARG A 305 -1.61 -13.57 16.42
C ARG A 305 -2.36 -12.79 17.50
N SER A 306 -2.70 -11.53 17.26
CA SER A 306 -3.38 -10.67 18.24
C SER A 306 -4.86 -11.01 18.44
N VAL A 307 -5.44 -11.80 17.56
CA VAL A 307 -6.87 -12.15 17.52
C VAL A 307 -7.11 -13.46 18.29
N PRO A 308 -8.23 -13.61 19.04
CA PRO A 308 -8.54 -14.87 19.71
C PRO A 308 -8.61 -16.05 18.74
N ALA A 309 -8.15 -17.22 19.15
CA ALA A 309 -8.15 -18.43 18.31
C ALA A 309 -9.55 -18.80 17.76
N THR A 310 -10.62 -18.44 18.48
CA THR A 310 -12.02 -18.63 18.06
C THR A 310 -12.42 -17.79 16.84
N GLN A 311 -11.68 -16.74 16.53
CA GLN A 311 -11.92 -15.87 15.37
C GLN A 311 -10.99 -16.19 14.19
N LEU A 312 -10.01 -17.09 14.37
CA LEU A 312 -9.15 -17.57 13.30
C LEU A 312 -9.89 -18.68 12.52
N ARG A 313 -9.95 -18.55 11.21
CA ARG A 313 -10.53 -19.55 10.31
C ARG A 313 -9.42 -20.19 9.47
N ALA A 314 -9.52 -21.50 9.26
CA ALA A 314 -8.67 -22.21 8.31
C ALA A 314 -9.38 -22.25 6.96
N VAL A 315 -8.73 -21.73 5.93
CA VAL A 315 -9.26 -21.63 4.57
C VAL A 315 -8.33 -22.44 3.65
N PRO A 316 -8.84 -23.48 2.95
CA PRO A 316 -8.02 -24.26 2.03
C PRO A 316 -7.76 -23.47 0.74
N VAL A 317 -6.53 -23.52 0.22
CA VAL A 317 -6.11 -22.83 -1.00
C VAL A 317 -5.17 -23.73 -1.82
N ALA A 318 -5.22 -23.69 -3.15
CA ALA A 318 -4.33 -24.50 -3.99
C ALA A 318 -2.84 -24.28 -3.66
N ALA A 319 -2.10 -25.37 -3.44
CA ALA A 319 -0.67 -25.41 -3.21
C ALA A 319 0.11 -25.21 -4.52
N ASP A 320 -0.43 -25.67 -5.66
CA ASP A 320 0.19 -25.45 -6.97
C ASP A 320 0.17 -23.95 -7.33
N ARG A 321 1.35 -23.43 -7.68
CA ARG A 321 1.57 -22.02 -8.05
C ARG A 321 1.75 -21.81 -9.54
N SER A 322 1.71 -22.87 -10.34
CA SER A 322 1.97 -22.82 -11.78
C SER A 322 1.00 -21.91 -12.54
N SER A 323 -0.29 -21.87 -12.14
CA SER A 323 -1.31 -20.97 -12.68
C SER A 323 -1.10 -19.49 -12.30
N ARG A 324 -0.29 -19.20 -11.27
CA ARG A 324 -0.04 -17.85 -10.73
C ARG A 324 0.92 -17.02 -11.56
N ARG A 325 1.80 -17.68 -12.34
CA ARG A 325 2.79 -17.00 -13.21
C ARG A 325 2.17 -16.08 -14.28
N ARG A 326 0.86 -16.17 -14.53
CA ARG A 326 0.15 -15.35 -15.53
C ARG A 326 -0.69 -14.20 -14.95
N ARG A 327 -0.75 -14.02 -13.62
CA ARG A 327 -1.61 -13.00 -12.99
C ARG A 327 -0.77 -11.92 -12.32
N SER A 328 -1.14 -10.65 -12.52
CA SER A 328 -0.32 -9.50 -12.14
C SER A 328 -0.45 -9.14 -10.66
N GLY A 329 0.64 -9.30 -9.89
CA GLY A 329 0.90 -8.52 -8.67
C GLY A 329 0.91 -9.26 -7.34
N LEU A 330 1.69 -8.68 -6.39
CA LEU A 330 1.95 -9.02 -4.97
C LEU A 330 0.72 -9.32 -4.12
N THR A 331 -0.44 -8.94 -4.63
CA THR A 331 -1.74 -9.14 -4.02
C THR A 331 -2.64 -9.65 -5.13
N THR A 332 -2.65 -10.96 -5.42
CA THR A 332 -3.71 -11.59 -6.25
C THR A 332 -4.64 -12.41 -5.36
N PRO A 333 -5.98 -12.31 -5.44
CA PRO A 333 -6.86 -13.05 -4.55
C PRO A 333 -6.73 -14.53 -4.89
N LEU A 334 -6.41 -15.35 -3.89
CA LEU A 334 -6.31 -16.80 -4.06
C LEU A 334 -7.69 -17.44 -4.24
N GLU A 335 -8.76 -16.71 -3.91
CA GLU A 335 -10.14 -17.21 -3.91
C GLU A 335 -10.82 -17.14 -5.28
N ASP A 336 -10.29 -16.36 -6.22
CA ASP A 336 -10.81 -16.22 -7.60
C ASP A 336 -10.01 -17.05 -8.62
N ASP A 337 -9.18 -17.98 -8.14
CA ASP A 337 -8.52 -18.96 -8.99
C ASP A 337 -9.50 -20.12 -9.28
N PRO A 338 -9.92 -20.33 -10.55
CA PRO A 338 -10.87 -21.39 -10.89
C PRO A 338 -10.41 -22.77 -10.44
N PHE A 339 -9.09 -23.00 -10.40
CA PHE A 339 -8.51 -24.24 -9.90
C PHE A 339 -8.71 -24.38 -8.38
N THR A 340 -8.42 -23.33 -7.60
CA THR A 340 -8.71 -23.29 -6.16
C THR A 340 -10.21 -23.46 -5.88
N LEU A 341 -11.10 -22.83 -6.66
CA LEU A 341 -12.54 -22.96 -6.51
C LEU A 341 -13.01 -24.40 -6.78
N ALA A 342 -12.57 -25.00 -7.89
CA ALA A 342 -12.90 -26.38 -8.24
C ALA A 342 -12.43 -27.38 -7.15
N MET A 343 -11.19 -27.24 -6.68
CA MET A 343 -10.67 -28.10 -5.61
C MET A 343 -11.42 -27.91 -4.27
N ARG A 344 -11.89 -26.69 -3.97
CA ARG A 344 -12.73 -26.43 -2.79
C ARG A 344 -14.09 -27.09 -2.90
N ASP A 345 -14.71 -27.03 -4.07
CA ASP A 345 -16.03 -27.63 -4.30
C ASP A 345 -15.94 -29.16 -4.25
N GLU A 346 -14.89 -29.76 -4.81
CA GLU A 346 -14.58 -31.18 -4.66
C GLU A 346 -14.35 -31.57 -3.19
N ALA A 347 -13.62 -30.76 -2.42
CA ALA A 347 -13.36 -31.03 -1.00
C ALA A 347 -14.59 -30.85 -0.09
N ARG A 348 -15.51 -29.93 -0.43
CA ARG A 348 -16.75 -29.70 0.34
C ARG A 348 -17.73 -30.85 0.26
N GLY A 349 -17.71 -31.63 -0.83
CA GLY A 349 -18.60 -32.79 -1.02
C GLY A 349 -18.39 -33.92 0.00
N GLU A 350 -17.25 -33.95 0.69
CA GLU A 350 -16.85 -35.04 1.60
C GLU A 350 -16.78 -34.61 3.08
N ALA A 351 -16.96 -33.32 3.35
CA ALA A 351 -16.69 -32.71 4.65
C ALA A 351 -17.79 -32.90 5.72
N ALA A 352 -18.89 -33.58 5.38
CA ALA A 352 -20.09 -33.55 6.22
C ALA A 352 -19.96 -34.29 7.57
N ASP A 353 -18.99 -35.20 7.76
CA ASP A 353 -18.84 -35.97 9.00
C ASP A 353 -17.38 -36.37 9.35
N THR A 354 -16.38 -35.65 8.80
CA THR A 354 -14.97 -36.05 8.94
C THR A 354 -14.25 -35.25 10.03
N GLU A 355 -13.49 -35.92 10.91
CA GLU A 355 -12.65 -35.25 11.91
C GLU A 355 -11.68 -34.26 11.27
N GLN A 356 -11.50 -33.09 11.92
CA GLN A 356 -10.78 -31.95 11.35
C GLN A 356 -9.32 -32.25 10.96
N HIS A 357 -8.66 -33.20 11.63
CA HIS A 357 -7.29 -33.59 11.34
C HIS A 357 -7.19 -34.50 10.09
N ILE A 358 -8.17 -35.38 9.88
CA ILE A 358 -8.31 -36.26 8.71
C ILE A 358 -8.68 -35.43 7.49
N LEU A 359 -9.62 -34.49 7.66
CA LEU A 359 -10.00 -33.52 6.64
C LEU A 359 -8.77 -32.75 6.14
N ARG A 360 -7.92 -32.25 7.05
CA ARG A 360 -6.68 -31.56 6.70
C ARG A 360 -5.71 -32.44 5.94
N ALA A 361 -5.45 -33.66 6.41
CA ALA A 361 -4.56 -34.58 5.70
C ALA A 361 -5.06 -34.88 4.27
N GLY A 362 -6.38 -35.02 4.09
CA GLY A 362 -7.00 -35.17 2.78
C GLY A 362 -6.85 -33.93 1.88
N LEU A 363 -7.03 -32.73 2.44
CA LEU A 363 -6.80 -31.46 1.73
C LEU A 363 -5.34 -31.34 1.25
N HIS A 364 -4.37 -31.61 2.13
CA HIS A 364 -2.94 -31.59 1.78
C HIS A 364 -2.59 -32.62 0.69
N ALA A 365 -3.15 -33.84 0.77
CA ALA A 365 -2.94 -34.88 -0.24
C ALA A 365 -3.50 -34.48 -1.62
N ARG A 366 -4.54 -33.64 -1.66
CA ARG A 366 -5.11 -33.05 -2.89
C ARG A 366 -4.35 -31.83 -3.39
N GLY A 367 -3.29 -31.41 -2.69
CA GLY A 367 -2.54 -30.21 -3.05
C GLY A 367 -3.26 -28.92 -2.64
N LEU A 368 -4.04 -28.93 -1.56
CA LEU A 368 -4.53 -27.72 -0.89
C LEU A 368 -3.66 -27.42 0.34
N ASP A 369 -3.15 -26.20 0.44
CA ASP A 369 -2.50 -25.64 1.62
C ASP A 369 -3.54 -25.06 2.59
N ASP A 370 -3.24 -25.13 3.88
CA ASP A 370 -4.03 -24.48 4.93
C ASP A 370 -3.63 -23.01 5.11
N PHE A 371 -4.54 -22.08 4.83
CA PHE A 371 -4.39 -20.66 5.15
C PHE A 371 -5.12 -20.31 6.44
N LEU A 372 -4.43 -19.65 7.37
CA LEU A 372 -5.08 -18.99 8.50
C LEU A 372 -5.59 -17.64 8.03
N SER A 373 -6.87 -17.36 8.27
CA SER A 373 -7.46 -16.06 7.99
C SER A 373 -8.24 -15.53 9.18
N CYS A 374 -8.35 -14.21 9.27
CA CYS A 374 -9.29 -13.56 10.16
C CYS A 374 -9.78 -12.25 9.55
N ARG A 375 -10.98 -11.85 9.97
CA ARG A 375 -11.44 -10.48 9.75
C ARG A 375 -10.88 -9.61 10.86
N ILE A 376 -10.24 -8.50 10.50
CA ILE A 376 -9.76 -7.52 11.48
C ILE A 376 -10.96 -6.75 12.03
N PRO A 377 -11.28 -6.88 13.34
CA PRO A 377 -12.46 -6.22 13.92
C PRO A 377 -12.47 -4.71 13.66
N GLY A 378 -13.65 -4.12 13.48
CA GLY A 378 -13.75 -2.68 13.18
C GLY A 378 -13.29 -2.28 11.77
N THR A 379 -12.86 -3.25 10.96
CA THR A 379 -12.60 -3.09 9.53
C THR A 379 -13.37 -4.14 8.72
N GLU A 380 -13.47 -3.94 7.41
CA GLU A 380 -13.96 -4.94 6.46
C GLU A 380 -12.82 -5.81 5.88
N VAL A 381 -11.58 -5.63 6.37
CA VAL A 381 -10.39 -6.31 5.83
C VAL A 381 -10.30 -7.72 6.38
N HIS A 382 -10.15 -8.68 5.47
CA HIS A 382 -9.74 -10.04 5.79
C HIS A 382 -8.24 -10.18 5.53
N LEU A 383 -7.51 -10.60 6.56
CA LEU A 383 -6.09 -10.94 6.44
C LEU A 383 -5.94 -12.45 6.42
N GLY A 384 -5.01 -12.94 5.59
CA GLY A 384 -4.75 -14.35 5.45
C GLY A 384 -3.28 -14.65 5.22
N MET A 385 -2.79 -15.73 5.81
CA MET A 385 -1.41 -16.20 5.68
C MET A 385 -1.39 -17.73 5.68
N SER A 386 -0.52 -18.34 4.88
CA SER A 386 -0.34 -19.80 4.93
C SER A 386 0.20 -20.22 6.30
N ARG A 387 -0.23 -21.39 6.82
CA ARG A 387 0.29 -21.90 8.10
C ARG A 387 1.81 -22.04 8.14
N ARG A 388 2.43 -22.39 7.00
CA ARG A 388 3.90 -22.48 6.89
C ARG A 388 4.57 -21.13 7.07
N LEU A 389 4.04 -20.08 6.41
CA LEU A 389 4.56 -18.73 6.58
C LEU A 389 4.28 -18.20 7.99
N PHE A 390 3.11 -18.49 8.55
CA PHE A 390 2.78 -18.16 9.93
C PHE A 390 3.80 -18.75 10.92
N ALA A 391 4.11 -20.05 10.79
CA ALA A 391 5.10 -20.72 11.62
C ALA A 391 6.53 -20.18 11.38
N ALA A 392 6.87 -19.75 10.17
CA ALA A 392 8.16 -19.12 9.89
C ALA A 392 8.26 -17.73 10.56
N CYS A 393 7.20 -16.91 10.47
CA CYS A 393 7.11 -15.63 11.17
C CYS A 393 7.13 -15.81 12.70
N GLU A 394 6.51 -16.87 13.22
CA GLU A 394 6.54 -17.21 14.64
C GLU A 394 7.95 -17.51 15.12
N ARG A 395 8.69 -18.39 14.42
CA ARG A 395 10.10 -18.67 14.75
C ARG A 395 10.96 -17.42 14.70
N LEU A 396 10.82 -16.61 13.65
CA LEU A 396 11.55 -15.34 13.53
C LEU A 396 11.25 -14.40 14.71
N HIS A 397 9.98 -14.32 15.11
CA HIS A 397 9.58 -13.49 16.24
C HIS A 397 10.11 -14.01 17.58
N GLU A 398 10.12 -15.32 17.80
CA GLU A 398 10.69 -15.94 19.00
C GLU A 398 12.20 -15.73 19.09
N GLU A 399 12.92 -15.87 17.97
CA GLU A 399 14.34 -15.58 17.88
C GLU A 399 14.64 -14.12 18.19
N ASP A 400 13.86 -13.20 17.61
CA ASP A 400 13.96 -11.77 17.90
C ASP A 400 13.78 -11.49 19.40
N LEU A 401 12.75 -12.05 20.04
CA LEU A 401 12.53 -11.93 21.50
C LEU A 401 13.69 -12.54 22.31
N ALA A 402 14.24 -13.67 21.87
CA ALA A 402 15.37 -14.31 22.53
C ALA A 402 16.66 -13.49 22.39
N ILE A 403 16.86 -12.79 21.27
CA ILE A 403 17.93 -11.81 21.11
C ILE A 403 17.72 -10.64 22.07
N ALA A 404 16.51 -10.06 22.11
CA ALA A 404 16.15 -8.97 23.04
C ALA A 404 16.56 -9.25 24.48
N ARG A 405 16.21 -10.45 24.96
CA ARG A 405 16.49 -10.89 26.33
C ARG A 405 17.98 -11.04 26.61
N ARG A 406 18.76 -11.41 25.60
CA ARG A 406 20.22 -11.56 25.69
C ARG A 406 20.96 -10.24 25.52
N THR A 407 20.36 -9.28 24.83
CA THR A 407 20.96 -7.99 24.50
C THR A 407 20.03 -6.81 24.86
N PRO A 408 19.68 -6.64 26.15
CA PRO A 408 18.81 -5.55 26.57
C PRO A 408 19.44 -4.19 26.22
N GLY A 409 18.66 -3.29 25.60
CA GLY A 409 19.11 -1.93 25.25
C GLY A 409 19.76 -1.77 23.88
N LEU A 410 19.92 -2.83 23.10
CA LEU A 410 20.48 -2.75 21.72
C LEU A 410 19.41 -2.59 20.64
N ARG A 411 18.12 -2.77 20.99
CA ARG A 411 17.04 -2.55 20.03
C ARG A 411 16.79 -1.06 19.83
N ALA A 412 16.44 -0.68 18.61
CA ALA A 412 16.06 0.69 18.30
C ALA A 412 14.88 1.16 19.17
N GLU A 413 13.95 0.25 19.50
CA GLU A 413 12.83 0.51 20.40
C GLU A 413 13.19 0.57 21.90
N ASP A 414 14.35 0.07 22.31
CA ASP A 414 14.83 0.13 23.70
C ASP A 414 15.65 1.40 23.97
N GLN A 415 16.10 2.09 22.92
CA GLN A 415 16.80 3.35 23.08
C GLN A 415 15.81 4.45 23.46
N PRO A 416 16.10 5.26 24.49
CA PRO A 416 15.27 6.41 24.80
C PRO A 416 15.21 7.31 23.56
N PRO A 417 14.05 7.94 23.28
CA PRO A 417 13.98 8.91 22.19
C PRO A 417 15.08 9.94 22.39
N VAL A 418 15.93 10.11 21.38
CA VAL A 418 16.98 11.14 21.41
C VAL A 418 16.27 12.50 21.39
N ASP A 419 16.36 13.22 22.52
CA ASP A 419 15.75 14.55 22.74
C ASP A 419 16.19 15.61 21.70
#